data_AF-A0AAE1QAE2-F1
#
_entry.id   AF-A0AAE1QAE2-F1
#
_cell.length_a   1.000
_cell.length_b   1.000
_cell.length_c   1.000
_cell.angle_alpha   90.00
_cell.angle_beta   90.00
_cell.angle_gamma   90.00
#
_symmetry.space_group_name_H-M   'P 1'
#
loop_
_entity.id
_entity.type
_entity.pdbx_description
1 polymer ?
#
loop_
_entity_poly.entity_id
_entity_poly.type
_entity_poly.pdbx_seq_one_letter_code
_entity_poly.pdbx_strand_id
1 'polypeptide(L)'
;MLSYVLLPLLLLSELESRIIVKVTLMRGKEAFPISPYGPHVPAWRLLTAAIHHHFPDAVTAPAPMVANTDTRHFHDLVDKVYRFFPFILNKNDTATIHAPNERLSTQNFINAVKFYHTLIVAAGNFADDE
;
A
#
# COMPACT_ATOMS: atom_id res chain seq x y z
N MET A 1 24.96 -46.62 -19.93
CA MET A 1 25.99 -45.64 -20.33
C MET A 1 25.46 -44.88 -21.55
N LEU A 2 25.26 -43.57 -21.39
CA LEU A 2 25.09 -42.54 -22.44
C LEU A 2 23.94 -42.68 -23.47
N SER A 3 22.77 -42.09 -23.19
CA SER A 3 21.89 -41.58 -24.28
C SER A 3 20.83 -40.55 -23.87
N TYR A 4 20.52 -40.35 -22.58
CA TYR A 4 19.50 -39.38 -22.14
C TYR A 4 20.01 -38.00 -21.71
N VAL A 5 21.14 -37.52 -22.26
CA VAL A 5 21.68 -36.18 -21.93
C VAL A 5 21.81 -35.25 -23.15
N LEU A 6 21.48 -35.70 -24.37
CA LEU A 6 21.65 -34.87 -25.57
C LEU A 6 20.36 -34.30 -26.18
N LEU A 7 19.18 -34.67 -25.67
CA LEU A 7 17.91 -34.13 -26.19
C LEU A 7 17.46 -32.74 -25.68
N PRO A 8 17.96 -32.17 -24.55
CA PRO A 8 17.56 -30.80 -24.20
C PRO A 8 18.37 -29.73 -24.96
N LEU A 9 19.56 -30.04 -25.50
CA LEU A 9 20.38 -29.01 -26.15
C LEU A 9 19.93 -28.67 -27.58
N LEU A 10 19.43 -29.65 -28.35
CA LEU A 10 18.95 -29.40 -29.72
C LEU A 10 17.59 -28.69 -29.75
N LEU A 11 16.78 -28.79 -28.69
CA LEU A 11 15.51 -28.03 -28.59
C LEU A 11 15.74 -26.58 -28.11
N LEU A 12 16.89 -26.29 -27.48
CA LEU A 12 17.27 -24.93 -27.09
C LEU A 12 17.99 -24.17 -28.21
N SER A 13 18.64 -24.83 -29.17
CA SER A 13 19.28 -24.17 -30.30
C SER A 13 18.30 -23.62 -31.34
N GLU A 14 17.07 -24.16 -31.42
CA GLU A 14 16.01 -23.63 -32.32
C GLU A 14 15.14 -22.53 -31.67
N LEU A 15 15.32 -22.26 -30.38
CA LEU A 15 14.69 -21.13 -29.66
C LEU A 15 15.58 -19.88 -29.60
N GLU A 16 16.58 -19.77 -30.49
CA GLU A 16 17.33 -18.52 -30.71
C GLU A 16 16.60 -17.48 -31.58
N SER A 17 15.27 -17.57 -31.70
CA SER A 17 14.50 -16.40 -32.14
C SER A 17 14.44 -15.41 -30.99
N ARG A 18 15.40 -14.48 -30.95
CA ARG A 18 15.39 -13.32 -30.05
C ARG A 18 14.09 -12.54 -30.29
N ILE A 19 13.08 -12.77 -29.46
CA ILE A 19 11.88 -11.94 -29.47
C ILE A 19 12.31 -10.56 -28.99
N ILE A 20 12.52 -9.63 -29.92
CA ILE A 20 12.79 -8.23 -29.61
C ILE A 20 11.44 -7.58 -29.30
N VAL A 21 11.13 -7.45 -28.01
CA VAL A 21 9.97 -6.68 -27.55
C VAL A 21 10.36 -5.20 -27.52
N LYS A 22 9.78 -4.40 -28.41
CA LYS A 22 9.90 -2.94 -28.36
C LYS A 22 8.90 -2.39 -27.33
N VAL A 23 9.39 -2.05 -26.14
CA VAL A 23 8.59 -1.34 -25.14
C VAL A 23 8.62 0.15 -25.46
N THR A 24 7.45 0.78 -25.56
CA THR A 24 7.31 2.23 -25.67
C THR A 24 6.48 2.71 -24.49
N LEU A 25 6.99 3.69 -23.75
CA LEU A 25 6.23 4.31 -22.66
C LEU A 25 5.08 5.13 -23.26
N MET A 26 3.86 4.63 -23.12
CA MET A 26 2.66 5.34 -23.58
C MET A 26 2.23 6.43 -22.58
N ARG A 27 2.35 6.15 -21.28
CA ARG A 27 1.97 7.05 -20.19
C ARG A 27 2.72 6.66 -18.92
N GLY A 28 3.27 7.65 -18.24
CA GLY A 28 3.88 7.51 -16.92
C GLY A 28 3.63 8.77 -16.10
N LYS A 29 3.76 8.67 -14.78
CA LYS A 29 3.76 9.82 -13.86
C LYS A 29 4.90 9.61 -12.87
N GLU A 30 5.62 10.67 -12.57
CA GLU A 30 6.65 10.66 -11.52
C GLU A 30 6.06 10.31 -10.16
N ALA A 31 6.92 9.91 -9.23
CA ALA A 31 6.51 9.69 -7.85
C ALA A 31 5.90 10.97 -7.27
N PHE A 32 4.79 10.81 -6.55
CA PHE A 32 4.18 11.93 -5.85
C PHE A 32 5.07 12.43 -4.69
N PRO A 33 5.00 13.72 -4.35
CA PRO A 33 5.77 14.27 -3.24
C PRO A 33 5.42 13.58 -1.92
N ILE A 34 6.39 13.58 -1.01
CA ILE A 34 6.23 13.03 0.33
C ILE A 34 5.32 13.96 1.13
N SER A 35 4.22 13.42 1.65
CA SER A 35 3.34 14.16 2.56
C SER A 35 4.12 14.61 3.80
N PRO A 36 3.96 15.85 4.28
CA PRO A 36 4.60 16.32 5.51
C PRO A 36 4.29 15.40 6.69
N TYR A 37 5.26 15.14 7.56
CA TYR A 37 5.07 14.29 8.74
C TYR A 37 5.90 14.80 9.93
N GLY A 38 5.63 14.26 11.12
CA GLY A 38 6.35 14.59 12.35
C GLY A 38 5.55 15.43 13.35
N PRO A 39 6.14 15.73 14.53
CA PRO A 39 5.44 16.36 15.65
C PRO A 39 4.99 17.80 15.36
N HIS A 40 5.53 18.44 14.33
CA HIS A 40 5.16 19.81 13.95
C HIS A 40 4.04 19.86 12.90
N VAL A 41 3.56 18.71 12.42
CA VAL A 41 2.50 18.63 11.40
C VAL A 41 1.18 18.24 12.07
N PRO A 42 0.18 19.14 12.18
CA PRO A 42 -1.06 18.85 12.91
C PRO A 42 -1.82 17.64 12.38
N ALA A 43 -2.00 17.53 11.06
CA ALA A 43 -2.68 16.40 10.44
C ALA A 43 -1.98 15.04 10.71
N TRP A 44 -0.64 15.04 10.72
CA TRP A 44 0.13 13.85 11.12
C TRP A 44 -0.13 13.50 12.58
N ARG A 45 -0.09 14.48 13.49
CA ARG A 45 -0.37 14.27 14.91
C ARG A 45 -1.78 13.72 15.15
N LEU A 46 -2.77 14.25 14.44
CA LEU A 46 -4.16 13.79 14.52
C LEU A 46 -4.25 12.31 14.12
N LEU A 47 -3.64 11.95 12.98
CA LEU A 47 -3.58 10.56 12.53
C LEU A 47 -2.87 9.66 13.56
N THR A 48 -1.67 10.05 14.03
CA THR A 48 -0.91 9.21 14.98
C THR A 48 -1.57 9.10 16.33
N ALA A 49 -2.30 10.13 16.79
CA ALA A 49 -3.11 10.07 18.00
C ALA A 49 -4.26 9.04 17.85
N ALA A 50 -4.95 9.05 16.71
CA ALA A 50 -5.98 8.05 16.42
C ALA A 50 -5.38 6.64 16.34
N ILE A 51 -4.18 6.48 15.76
CA ILE A 51 -3.46 5.19 15.72
C ILE A 51 -3.16 4.71 17.14
N HIS A 52 -2.51 5.52 17.99
CA HIS A 52 -2.16 5.10 19.35
C HIS A 52 -3.38 4.85 20.25
N HIS A 53 -4.52 5.51 20.00
CA HIS A 53 -5.75 5.23 20.73
C HIS A 53 -6.26 3.80 20.49
N HIS A 54 -6.17 3.30 19.25
CA HIS A 54 -6.65 1.95 18.90
C HIS A 54 -5.55 0.87 18.95
N PHE A 55 -4.29 1.30 18.83
CA PHE A 55 -3.11 0.45 18.81
C PHE A 55 -2.01 1.04 19.72
N PRO A 56 -2.13 0.90 21.05
CA PRO A 56 -1.24 1.57 22.01
C PRO A 56 0.24 1.20 21.85
N ASP A 57 0.52 -0.03 21.40
CA ASP A 57 1.87 -0.54 21.21
C ASP A 57 2.45 -0.25 19.81
N ALA A 58 1.68 0.42 18.93
CA ALA A 58 2.11 0.71 17.57
C ALA A 58 3.19 1.80 17.54
N VAL A 59 4.20 1.61 16.69
CA VAL A 59 5.18 2.64 16.35
C VAL A 59 4.77 3.28 15.02
N THR A 60 4.55 4.59 15.00
CA THR A 60 4.18 5.32 13.78
C THR A 60 5.41 5.83 13.04
N ALA A 61 5.59 5.39 11.79
CA ALA A 61 6.64 5.88 10.90
C ALA A 61 6.10 6.02 9.47
N PRO A 62 6.58 7.01 8.67
CA PRO A 62 6.23 7.11 7.27
C PRO A 62 6.83 5.94 6.48
N ALA A 63 6.08 5.43 5.51
CA ALA A 63 6.54 4.36 4.61
C ALA A 63 6.08 4.62 3.17
N PRO A 64 6.84 4.17 2.16
CA PRO A 64 6.42 4.25 0.77
C PRO A 64 5.24 3.31 0.52
N MET A 65 4.21 3.81 -0.17
CA MET A 65 3.12 2.99 -0.68
C MET A 65 3.42 2.63 -2.13
N VAL A 66 3.57 1.33 -2.42
CA VAL A 66 3.92 0.83 -3.75
C VAL A 66 2.69 0.68 -4.64
N ALA A 67 1.51 0.48 -4.05
CA ALA A 67 0.28 0.34 -4.83
C ALA A 67 -0.27 1.71 -5.25
N ASN A 68 -0.73 1.78 -6.50
CA ASN A 68 -1.43 2.94 -7.00
C ASN A 68 -2.85 2.94 -6.43
N THR A 69 -3.25 4.05 -5.81
CA THR A 69 -4.56 4.22 -5.17
C THR A 69 -5.22 5.48 -5.70
N ASP A 70 -6.47 5.74 -5.32
CA ASP A 70 -7.18 6.95 -5.74
C ASP A 70 -6.49 8.25 -5.30
N THR A 71 -5.54 8.19 -4.36
CA THR A 71 -4.66 9.31 -3.96
C THR A 71 -4.06 10.09 -5.13
N ARG A 72 -3.83 9.44 -6.29
CA ARG A 72 -3.38 10.10 -7.52
C ARG A 72 -4.26 11.26 -8.00
N HIS A 73 -5.52 11.29 -7.58
CA HIS A 73 -6.52 12.32 -7.88
C HIS A 73 -6.59 13.44 -6.84
N PHE A 74 -6.00 13.24 -5.66
CA PHE A 74 -6.08 14.18 -4.55
C PHE A 74 -4.83 15.05 -4.41
N HIS A 75 -3.71 14.67 -5.04
CA HIS A 75 -2.45 15.40 -4.92
C HIS A 75 -2.49 16.86 -5.41
N ASP A 76 -3.44 17.21 -6.30
CA ASP A 76 -3.62 18.58 -6.77
C ASP A 76 -4.64 19.36 -5.92
N LEU A 77 -5.29 18.71 -4.94
CA LEU A 77 -6.32 19.28 -4.08
C LEU A 77 -5.83 19.52 -2.65
N VAL A 78 -4.92 18.66 -2.16
CA VAL A 78 -4.42 18.70 -0.78
C VAL A 78 -2.94 18.36 -0.71
N ASP A 79 -2.21 19.07 0.15
CA ASP A 79 -0.76 18.86 0.35
C ASP A 79 -0.44 17.69 1.30
N LYS A 80 -1.45 17.16 2.01
CA LYS A 80 -1.28 16.16 3.08
C LYS A 80 -2.11 14.93 2.77
N VAL A 81 -1.47 13.90 2.24
CA VAL A 81 -2.13 12.64 1.85
C VAL A 81 -1.52 11.49 2.64
N TYR A 82 -2.29 10.91 3.55
CA TYR A 82 -1.87 9.75 4.35
C TYR A 82 -2.69 8.52 3.98
N ARG A 83 -2.03 7.36 3.95
CA ARG A 83 -2.66 6.07 3.68
C ARG A 83 -2.34 5.16 4.86
N PHE A 84 -3.37 4.73 5.57
CA PHE A 84 -3.22 3.86 6.73
C PHE A 84 -4.31 2.80 6.71
N PHE A 85 -3.91 1.55 6.89
CA PHE A 85 -4.81 0.41 6.99
C PHE A 85 -4.83 -0.06 8.45
N PRO A 86 -5.92 0.14 9.21
CA PRO A 86 -6.01 -0.17 10.64
C PRO A 86 -6.24 -1.68 10.88
N PHE A 87 -5.41 -2.52 10.29
CA PHE A 87 -5.50 -3.98 10.38
C PHE A 87 -4.22 -4.58 10.95
N ILE A 88 -4.37 -5.54 11.86
CA ILE A 88 -3.27 -6.39 12.30
C ILE A 88 -3.30 -7.65 11.43
N LEU A 89 -2.39 -7.69 10.45
CA LEU A 89 -2.33 -8.75 9.45
C LEU A 89 -1.10 -9.62 9.66
N ASN A 90 -1.26 -10.94 9.50
CA ASN A 90 -0.16 -11.87 9.37
C ASN A 90 0.11 -12.21 7.88
N LYS A 91 1.14 -13.03 7.63
CA LYS A 91 1.53 -13.42 6.26
C LYS A 91 0.39 -14.09 5.46
N ASN A 92 -0.41 -14.93 6.12
CA ASN A 92 -1.53 -15.61 5.48
C ASN A 92 -2.64 -14.63 5.09
N ASP A 93 -2.88 -13.59 5.90
CA ASP A 93 -3.86 -12.56 5.55
C ASP A 93 -3.37 -11.75 4.35
N THR A 94 -2.11 -11.29 4.38
CA THR A 94 -1.52 -10.49 3.28
C THR A 94 -1.45 -11.25 1.96
N ALA A 95 -1.27 -12.58 2.00
CA ALA A 95 -1.24 -13.42 0.81
C ALA A 95 -2.60 -13.52 0.10
N THR A 96 -3.69 -13.10 0.76
CA THR A 96 -5.04 -13.16 0.19
C THR A 96 -5.46 -11.86 -0.49
N ILE A 97 -4.70 -10.77 -0.35
CA ILE A 97 -4.98 -9.48 -0.99
C ILE A 97 -4.88 -9.66 -2.51
N HIS A 98 -5.97 -9.38 -3.24
CA HIS A 98 -6.08 -9.62 -4.69
C HIS A 98 -5.95 -11.09 -5.10
N ALA A 99 -6.26 -12.04 -4.21
CA ALA A 99 -6.25 -13.47 -4.48
C ALA A 99 -7.62 -14.12 -4.19
N PRO A 100 -7.88 -15.34 -4.67
CA PRO A 100 -9.10 -16.06 -4.33
C PRO A 100 -9.28 -16.20 -2.82
N ASN A 101 -10.53 -16.06 -2.34
CA ASN A 101 -10.87 -16.11 -0.92
C ASN A 101 -10.17 -15.03 -0.07
N GLU A 102 -10.03 -13.83 -0.65
CA GLU A 102 -9.72 -12.60 0.09
C GLU A 102 -10.69 -12.46 1.27
N ARG A 103 -10.13 -12.34 2.48
CA ARG A 103 -10.90 -12.32 3.71
C ARG A 103 -10.21 -11.48 4.76
N LEU A 104 -11.02 -11.04 5.73
CA LEU A 104 -10.56 -10.28 6.88
C LEU A 104 -11.23 -10.86 8.13
N SER A 105 -10.50 -10.89 9.24
CA SER A 105 -11.11 -11.26 10.52
C SER A 105 -12.18 -10.23 10.92
N THR A 106 -13.25 -10.68 11.57
CA THR A 106 -14.28 -9.79 12.12
C THR A 106 -13.69 -8.78 13.10
N GLN A 107 -12.65 -9.17 13.86
CA GLN A 107 -11.96 -8.26 14.77
C GLN A 107 -11.26 -7.11 14.03
N ASN A 108 -10.55 -7.39 12.93
CA ASN A 108 -9.93 -6.35 12.11
C ASN A 108 -10.98 -5.43 11.48
N PHE A 109 -12.12 -5.98 11.05
CA PHE A 109 -13.24 -5.18 10.56
C PHE A 109 -13.78 -4.22 11.63
N ILE A 110 -14.05 -4.72 12.83
CA ILE A 110 -14.54 -3.89 13.96
C ILE A 110 -13.51 -2.83 14.35
N ASN A 111 -12.22 -3.19 14.41
CA ASN A 111 -11.14 -2.24 14.71
C ASN A 111 -11.10 -1.11 13.68
N ALA A 112 -11.25 -1.43 12.39
CA ALA A 112 -11.27 -0.42 11.35
C ALA A 112 -12.46 0.53 11.46
N VAL A 113 -13.67 0.02 11.72
CA VAL A 113 -14.85 0.86 11.94
C VAL A 113 -14.62 1.83 13.11
N LYS A 114 -14.11 1.33 14.25
CA LYS A 114 -13.82 2.16 15.42
C LYS A 114 -12.72 3.20 15.15
N PHE A 115 -11.66 2.80 14.45
CA PHE A 115 -10.57 3.68 14.05
C PHE A 115 -11.07 4.81 13.15
N TYR A 116 -11.77 4.50 12.06
CA TYR A 116 -12.26 5.53 11.14
C TYR A 116 -13.29 6.44 11.79
N HIS A 117 -14.20 5.92 12.63
CA HIS A 117 -15.11 6.76 13.41
C HIS A 117 -14.35 7.77 14.27
N THR A 118 -13.34 7.30 15.01
CA THR A 118 -12.51 8.16 15.87
C THR A 118 -11.77 9.22 15.05
N LEU A 119 -11.17 8.80 13.93
CA LEU A 119 -10.43 9.69 13.04
C LEU A 119 -11.32 10.78 12.44
N ILE A 120 -12.51 10.41 11.95
CA ILE A 120 -13.46 11.33 11.33
C ILE A 120 -13.99 12.35 12.34
N VAL A 121 -14.38 11.91 13.54
CA VAL A 121 -14.84 12.82 14.61
C VAL A 121 -13.73 13.77 15.03
N ALA A 122 -12.51 13.26 15.24
CA ALA A 122 -11.36 14.09 15.59
C ALA A 122 -11.02 15.11 14.49
N ALA A 123 -11.10 14.69 13.22
CA ALA A 123 -10.86 15.56 12.07
C ALA A 123 -11.95 16.65 11.92
N GLY A 124 -13.21 16.32 12.22
CA GLY A 124 -14.30 17.30 12.23
C GLY A 124 -14.03 18.42 13.24
N ASN A 125 -13.73 18.06 14.49
CA ASN A 125 -13.41 19.04 15.53
C ASN A 125 -12.14 19.85 15.19
N PHE A 126 -11.13 19.20 14.60
CA PHE A 126 -9.90 19.87 14.20
C PHE A 126 -10.11 20.93 13.13
N ALA A 127 -11.03 20.70 12.19
CA ALA A 127 -11.35 21.67 11.14
C ALA A 127 -12.14 22.88 11.66
N ASP A 128 -12.86 22.73 12.78
CA ASP A 128 -13.59 23.84 13.42
C ASP A 128 -12.65 24.78 14.22
N ASP A 129 -11.44 24.32 14.55
CA ASP A 129 -10.43 25.04 15.34
C ASP A 129 -9.38 25.81 14.50
N GLU A 130 -9.35 25.62 13.16
CA GLU A 130 -8.52 26.39 12.20
C GLU A 130 -9.29 27.54 11.53
#